data_AF-A0A7W3NRQ8-F1
#
_entry.id   AF-A0A7W3NRQ8-F1
#
_cell.length_a   1.000
_cell.length_b   1.000
_cell.length_c   1.000
_cell.angle_alpha   90.00
_cell.angle_beta   90.00
_cell.angle_gamma   90.00
#
_symmetry.space_group_name_H-M   'P 1'
#
loop_
_entity.id
_entity.type
_entity.pdbx_description
1 polymer ?
#
loop_
_entity_poly.entity_id
_entity_poly.type
_entity_poly.pdbx_seq_one_letter_code
_entity_poly.pdbx_strand_id
1 'polypeptide(L)' 'MRCPVRAECAAHALAVREPYGVWGGLTEDEREELMGRARNRLVAASTTGGDTAQSH' A
#
# COMPACT_ATOMS: atom_id res chain seq x y z
N MET A 1 25.24 -0.47 9.48
CA MET A 1 24.51 0.51 10.31
C MET A 1 23.01 0.37 10.07
N ARG A 2 22.21 0.21 11.13
CA ARG A 2 20.76 -0.03 11.05
C ARG A 2 20.08 1.17 11.72
N CYS A 3 19.25 1.91 10.98
CA CYS A 3 18.48 3.01 11.55
C CYS A 3 17.27 2.43 12.32
N PRO A 4 17.11 2.73 13.63
CA PRO A 4 16.09 2.11 14.46
C PRO A 4 14.66 2.51 14.08
N VAL A 5 14.49 3.67 13.45
CA VAL A 5 13.18 4.25 13.11
C VAL A 5 12.77 4.06 11.65
N ARG A 6 13.43 3.16 10.91
CA ARG A 6 13.12 2.95 9.48
C ARG A 6 11.65 2.63 9.23
N ALA A 7 11.06 1.77 10.06
CA ALA A 7 9.67 1.37 9.92
C ALA A 7 8.71 2.54 10.20
N GLU A 8 8.93 3.30 11.27
CA GLU A 8 8.13 4.48 11.59
C GLU A 8 8.25 5.58 10.53
N CYS A 9 9.45 5.88 10.04
CA CYS A 9 9.64 6.85 8.96
C CYS A 9 8.92 6.44 7.67
N ALA A 10 8.98 5.15 7.31
CA ALA A 10 8.26 4.62 6.15
C ALA A 10 6.74 4.71 6.33
N ALA A 11 6.23 4.33 7.50
CA ALA A 11 4.81 4.38 7.82
C ALA A 11 4.26 5.81 7.81
N HIS A 12 5.01 6.76 8.38
CA HIS A 12 4.66 8.17 8.36
C HIS A 12 4.55 8.69 6.93
N ALA A 13 5.56 8.45 6.10
CA ALA A 13 5.58 8.94 4.72
C ALA A 13 4.45 8.35 3.87
N LEU A 14 4.07 7.10 4.11
CA LEU A 14 2.90 6.47 3.48
C LEU A 14 1.58 7.13 3.94
N ALA A 15 1.43 7.40 5.24
CA ALA A 15 0.20 7.92 5.82
C ALA A 15 -0.11 9.34 5.35
N VAL A 16 0.89 10.22 5.31
CA VAL A 16 0.72 11.62 4.88
C VAL A 16 0.91 11.81 3.37
N ARG A 17 1.28 10.74 2.65
CA ARG A 17 1.54 10.75 1.22
C ARG A 17 2.64 11.76 0.85
N GLU A 18 3.76 11.66 1.55
CA GLU A 18 4.90 12.57 1.35
C GLU A 18 5.28 12.64 -0.13
N PRO A 19 5.30 13.85 -0.72
CA PRO A 19 5.36 13.99 -2.17
C PRO A 19 6.75 13.68 -2.73
N TYR A 20 7.82 13.83 -1.94
CA TYR A 20 9.20 13.71 -2.43
C TYR A 20 10.14 13.05 -1.42
N GLY A 21 11.28 12.57 -1.92
CA GLY A 21 12.42 12.11 -1.12
C GLY A 21 12.36 10.66 -0.64
N VAL A 22 13.44 10.23 0.04
CA VAL A 22 13.61 8.85 0.55
C VAL A 22 13.28 8.78 2.03
N TRP A 23 12.36 7.89 2.41
CA TRP A 23 11.84 7.79 3.78
C TRP A 23 11.87 6.35 4.28
N GLY A 24 12.53 6.10 5.41
CA GLY A 24 12.67 4.74 5.96
C GLY A 24 13.45 3.76 5.07
N GLY A 25 14.08 4.26 4.01
CA GLY A 25 14.72 3.47 2.95
C GLY A 25 13.78 3.07 1.81
N LEU A 26 12.62 3.73 1.67
CA LEU A 26 11.75 3.66 0.50
C LEU A 26 11.92 4.91 -0.35
N THR A 27 12.05 4.74 -1.66
CA THR A 27 11.98 5.84 -2.63
C THR A 27 10.53 6.27 -2.87
N GLU A 28 10.37 7.34 -3.64
CA GLU A 28 9.06 7.83 -4.09
C GLU A 28 8.31 6.75 -4.89
N ASP A 29 8.96 6.16 -5.91
CA ASP A 29 8.38 5.12 -6.76
C ASP A 29 7.97 3.87 -5.95
N GLU A 30 8.82 3.40 -5.05
CA GLU A 30 8.52 2.23 -4.20
C GLU A 30 7.30 2.48 -3.31
N ARG A 31 7.13 3.71 -2.83
CA ARG A 31 6.01 4.14 -2.01
C ARG A 31 4.71 4.22 -2.83
N GLU A 32 4.79 4.71 -4.06
CA GLU A 32 3.66 4.77 -4.98
C GLU A 32 3.19 3.38 -5.40
N GLU A 33 4.13 2.46 -5.65
CA GLU A 33 3.81 1.07 -5.97
C GLU A 33 3.10 0.37 -4.80
N LEU A 34 3.54 0.60 -3.56
CA LEU A 34 2.89 0.05 -2.37
C LEU A 34 1.44 0.51 -2.23
N MET A 35 1.17 1.79 -2.50
CA MET A 35 -0.19 2.35 -2.53
C MET A 35 -1.01 1.79 -3.70
N GLY A 36 -0.41 1.59 -4.88
CA GLY A 36 -1.05 0.94 -6.02
C GLY A 36 -1.48 -0.50 -5.72
N ARG A 37 -0.60 -1.29 -5.12
CA ARG A 37 -0.86 -2.68 -4.68
C ARG A 37 -2.00 -2.74 -3.66
N ALA A 38 -2.02 -1.82 -2.69
CA ALA A 38 -3.09 -1.73 -1.69
C ALA A 38 -4.46 -1.44 -2.34
N ARG A 39 -4.50 -0.50 -3.29
CA ARG A 39 -5.72 -0.20 -4.08
C ARG A 39 -6.19 -1.40 -4.88
N ASN A 40 -5.28 -2.10 -5.56
CA ASN A 40 -5.62 -3.30 -6.33
C ASN A 40 -6.21 -4.41 -5.45
N ARG A 41 -5.67 -4.59 -4.23
CA ARG A 41 -6.18 -5.59 -3.28
C ARG A 41 -7.59 -5.27 -2.79
N LEU A 42 -7.89 -3.99 -2.55
CA LEU A 42 -9.24 -3.53 -2.23
C LEU A 42 -10.22 -3.83 -3.38
N VAL A 43 -9.81 -3.59 -4.63
CA VAL A 43 -10.62 -3.90 -5.82
C VAL A 43 -10.87 -5.41 -5.98
N ALA A 44 -9.83 -6.24 -5.84
CA ALA A 44 -9.95 -7.69 -5.96
C ALA A 44 -10.84 -8.32 -4.85
N ALA A 45 -10.83 -7.75 -3.65
CA ALA A 45 -11.70 -8.19 -2.57
C ALA A 45 -13.19 -7.88 -2.87
N SER A 46 -13.48 -6.75 -3.53
CA SER A 46 -14.85 -6.38 -3.91
C SER A 46 -15.45 -7.23 -5.03
N THR A 47 -14.64 -7.85 -5.91
CA THR A 47 -15.15 -8.67 -7.02
C THR A 47 -15.52 -10.10 -6.63
N THR A 48 -15.11 -10.58 -5.45
CA THR A 48 -15.33 -11.98 -5.02
C THR A 48 -16.64 -12.17 -4.21
N GLY A 49 -17.33 -11.08 -3.84
CA GLY A 49 -18.53 -11.15 -2.97
C GLY A 49 -19.89 -11.28 -3.67
N GLY A 50 -19.93 -11.54 -4.99
CA GLY A 50 -21.13 -11.30 -5.81
C GLY A 50 -21.64 -12.43 -6.69
N ASP A 51 -21.22 -13.69 -6.52
CA ASP A 51 -21.71 -14.80 -7.35
C ASP A 51 -22.03 -16.04 -6.50
N THR A 52 -23.22 -16.06 -5.90
CA THR A 52 -23.93 -17.31 -5.60
C THR A 52 -25.42 -17.06 -5.81
N ALA A 53 -25.78 -16.75 -7.05
CA ALA A 53 -27.16 -16.74 -7.49
C ALA A 53 -27.38 -17.83 -8.55
N GLN A 54 -28.00 -18.92 -8.09
CA GLN A 54 -29.04 -19.70 -8.79
C GLN A 54 -28.62 -20.75 -9.84
N SER A 55 -28.97 -22.02 -9.61
CA SER A 55 -29.99 -22.76 -10.41
C SER A 55 -30.11 -24.26 -10.04
N HIS A 56 -31.38 -24.67 -9.84
CA HIS A 56 -31.98 -26.01 -9.68
C HIS A 56 -31.64 -26.91 -8.49
#